data_AF-A0A920GDF7-F1
#
_entry.id   AF-A0A920GDF7-F1
#
_cell.length_a   1.000
_cell.length_b   1.000
_cell.length_c   1.000
_cell.angle_alpha   90.00
_cell.angle_beta   90.00
_cell.angle_gamma   90.00
#
_symmetry.space_group_name_H-M   'P 1'
#
loop_
_entity.id
_entity.type
_entity.pdbx_description
1 polymer ?
#
loop_
_entity_poly.entity_id
_entity_poly.type
_entity_poly.pdbx_seq_one_letter_code
_entity_poly.pdbx_strand_id
1 'polypeptide(L)'
;MGDNNLPQTASEVEQVLRSLHEKRGYLLPHHGLLAISSPKLLDAYDATYTHMTLTDRVLSLYEKEVIWLIILVSTSEAIATHHIDRLRKSGGGETDLEAAISVASWANGADYFNFVEKHWGPHLSGFNGINKYREGLDKLTQHYNISQKIIEIGLAAAHQCHRRWDWVAEHIKGAYQAAADEAAIAEGLALAMFPGGVPNFVDACDIWRKLIQDGKVSASPPYKAWASLTGQGGFDEAVGKK
;
A
#
# COMPACT_ATOMS: atom_id res chain seq x y z
N MET A 1 20.70 -26.65 0.83
CA MET A 1 20.21 -26.51 2.22
C MET A 1 21.24 -25.69 2.98
N GLY A 2 21.12 -24.37 2.98
CA GLY A 2 22.05 -23.49 3.72
C GLY A 2 21.45 -23.13 5.08
N ASP A 3 22.29 -23.09 6.11
CA ASP A 3 21.94 -22.88 7.53
C ASP A 3 20.83 -21.84 7.75
N ASN A 4 19.79 -22.25 8.47
CA ASN A 4 18.80 -21.37 9.09
C ASN A 4 19.29 -21.01 10.51
N ASN A 5 20.46 -20.40 10.62
CA ASN A 5 20.91 -19.89 11.93
C ASN A 5 20.12 -18.61 12.23
N LEU A 6 18.94 -18.81 12.83
CA LEU A 6 18.14 -17.73 13.41
C LEU A 6 18.93 -17.12 14.57
N PRO A 7 18.89 -15.78 14.76
CA PRO A 7 19.53 -15.15 15.91
C PRO A 7 18.94 -15.74 17.21
N GLN A 8 19.83 -16.24 18.08
CA GLN A 8 19.46 -16.91 19.34
C GLN A 8 19.66 -15.98 20.55
N THR A 9 20.46 -14.93 20.39
CA THR A 9 20.79 -13.99 21.46
C THR A 9 20.30 -12.57 21.16
N ALA A 10 20.15 -11.76 22.20
CA ALA A 10 19.77 -10.36 22.04
C ALA A 10 20.78 -9.57 21.19
N SER A 11 22.08 -9.83 21.37
CA SER A 11 23.15 -9.16 20.59
C SER A 11 23.07 -9.49 19.10
N GLU A 12 22.75 -10.74 18.73
CA GLU A 12 22.59 -11.13 17.33
C GLU A 12 21.35 -10.46 16.71
N VAL A 13 20.25 -10.37 17.45
CA VAL A 13 19.04 -9.66 17.02
C VAL A 13 19.34 -8.17 16.79
N GLU A 14 20.00 -7.51 17.72
CA GLU A 14 20.36 -6.09 17.61
C GLU A 14 21.25 -5.82 16.39
N GLN A 15 22.23 -6.71 16.12
CA GLN A 15 23.13 -6.56 14.98
C GLN A 15 22.39 -6.70 13.64
N VAL A 16 21.52 -7.71 13.53
CA VAL A 16 20.71 -7.92 12.31
C VAL A 16 19.79 -6.73 12.06
N LEU A 17 19.10 -6.25 13.08
CA LEU A 17 18.13 -5.15 12.95
C LEU A 17 18.80 -3.80 12.67
N ARG A 18 19.99 -3.57 13.24
CA ARG A 18 20.81 -2.40 12.91
C ARG A 18 21.22 -2.41 11.43
N SER A 19 21.73 -3.53 10.93
CA SER A 19 22.12 -3.66 9.51
C SER A 19 20.94 -3.45 8.57
N LEU A 20 19.75 -3.95 8.94
CA LEU A 20 18.51 -3.74 8.17
C LEU A 20 18.08 -2.26 8.16
N HIS A 21 18.15 -1.59 9.30
CA HIS A 21 17.85 -0.16 9.36
C HIS A 21 18.84 0.64 8.50
N GLU A 22 20.14 0.37 8.59
CA GLU A 22 21.17 1.07 7.79
C GLU A 22 20.93 0.89 6.28
N LYS A 23 20.52 -0.30 5.85
CA LYS A 23 20.18 -0.59 4.45
C LYS A 23 18.94 0.17 3.96
N ARG A 24 17.91 0.33 4.81
CA ARG A 24 16.57 0.79 4.39
C ARG A 24 16.26 2.25 4.72
N GLY A 25 16.96 2.84 5.69
CA GLY A 25 16.65 4.15 6.26
C GLY A 25 15.45 4.16 7.22
N TYR A 26 14.72 3.06 7.35
CA TYR A 26 13.61 2.87 8.30
C TYR A 26 13.43 1.39 8.62
N LEU A 27 12.77 1.09 9.74
CA LEU A 27 12.33 -0.26 10.09
C LEU A 27 10.82 -0.26 10.34
N LEU A 28 10.15 -1.31 9.90
CA LEU A 28 8.74 -1.57 10.20
C LEU A 28 8.67 -2.85 11.04
N PRO A 29 7.61 -3.04 11.86
CA PRO A 29 7.56 -4.11 12.86
C PRO A 29 7.75 -5.50 12.25
N HIS A 30 7.19 -5.74 11.06
CA HIS A 30 7.31 -7.01 10.36
C HIS A 30 8.71 -7.28 9.79
N HIS A 31 9.48 -6.25 9.41
CA HIS A 31 10.88 -6.43 9.05
C HIS A 31 11.65 -7.02 10.22
N GLY A 32 11.38 -6.50 11.43
CA GLY A 32 12.02 -6.98 12.64
C GLY A 32 11.67 -8.42 12.97
N LEU A 33 10.38 -8.74 12.92
CA LEU A 33 9.91 -10.10 13.17
C LEU A 33 10.47 -11.10 12.14
N LEU A 34 10.44 -10.77 10.85
CA LEU A 34 10.95 -11.65 9.80
C LEU A 34 12.46 -11.85 9.92
N ALA A 35 13.22 -10.82 10.31
CA ALA A 35 14.66 -10.93 10.50
C ALA A 35 15.05 -11.96 11.57
N ILE A 36 14.23 -12.12 12.62
CA ILE A 36 14.53 -13.06 13.72
C ILE A 36 13.86 -14.43 13.55
N SER A 37 12.76 -14.51 12.80
CA SER A 37 11.97 -15.74 12.65
C SER A 37 12.21 -16.46 11.32
N SER A 38 12.48 -15.71 10.25
CA SER A 38 12.64 -16.24 8.90
C SER A 38 13.45 -15.29 8.00
N PRO A 39 14.78 -15.18 8.17
CA PRO A 39 15.64 -14.25 7.42
C PRO A 39 15.51 -14.39 5.89
N LYS A 40 15.43 -15.62 5.38
CA LYS A 40 15.26 -15.86 3.93
C LYS A 40 13.92 -15.36 3.40
N LEU A 41 12.88 -15.37 4.24
CA LEU A 41 11.59 -14.78 3.86
C LEU A 41 11.69 -13.25 3.83
N LEU A 42 12.47 -12.64 4.75
CA LEU A 42 12.77 -11.21 4.68
C LEU A 42 13.56 -10.86 3.40
N ASP A 43 14.56 -11.65 3.04
CA ASP A 43 15.34 -11.42 1.80
C ASP A 43 14.45 -11.49 0.55
N ALA A 44 13.55 -12.48 0.49
CA ALA A 44 12.60 -12.62 -0.60
C ALA A 44 11.56 -11.48 -0.62
N TYR A 45 11.08 -11.06 0.55
CA TYR A 45 10.20 -9.90 0.70
C TYR A 45 10.88 -8.64 0.17
N ASP A 46 12.15 -8.40 0.52
CA ASP A 46 12.95 -7.25 0.06
C ASP A 46 13.12 -7.26 -1.45
N ALA A 47 13.54 -8.39 -2.01
CA ALA A 47 13.71 -8.53 -3.45
C ALA A 47 12.38 -8.27 -4.18
N THR A 48 11.27 -8.81 -3.67
CA THR A 48 9.94 -8.60 -4.23
C THR A 48 9.56 -7.12 -4.20
N TYR A 49 9.69 -6.46 -3.04
CA TYR A 49 9.38 -5.05 -2.89
C TYR A 49 10.25 -4.16 -3.79
N THR A 50 11.56 -4.45 -3.90
CA THR A 50 12.45 -3.70 -4.78
C THR A 50 12.06 -3.82 -6.25
N HIS A 51 11.81 -5.03 -6.75
CA HIS A 51 11.45 -5.25 -8.15
C HIS A 51 10.07 -4.69 -8.50
N MET A 52 9.14 -4.74 -7.55
CA MET A 52 7.78 -4.30 -7.77
C MET A 52 7.65 -2.77 -7.63
N THR A 53 8.25 -2.19 -6.59
CA THR A 53 8.02 -0.79 -6.21
C THR A 53 9.15 0.15 -6.58
N LEU A 54 10.42 -0.27 -6.46
CA LEU A 54 11.58 0.65 -6.52
C LEU A 54 12.32 0.65 -7.86
N THR A 55 12.03 -0.32 -8.73
CA THR A 55 12.67 -0.44 -10.05
C THR A 55 11.73 0.07 -11.12
N ASP A 56 12.17 1.01 -11.97
CA ASP A 56 11.42 1.40 -13.16
C ASP A 56 11.19 0.20 -14.07
N ARG A 57 9.97 0.06 -14.61
CA ARG A 57 9.65 -0.96 -15.62
C ARG A 57 8.72 -0.39 -16.68
N VAL A 58 7.47 -0.84 -16.71
CA VAL A 58 6.46 -0.31 -17.64
C VAL A 58 5.89 0.97 -17.04
N LEU A 59 5.67 0.96 -15.72
CA LEU A 59 5.41 2.16 -14.95
C LEU A 59 6.73 2.77 -14.46
N SER A 60 6.83 4.09 -14.61
CA SER A 60 7.86 4.90 -13.95
C SER A 60 7.64 4.98 -12.44
N LEU A 61 8.69 5.33 -11.69
CA LEU A 61 8.59 5.61 -10.25
C LEU A 61 7.49 6.63 -9.93
N TYR A 62 7.39 7.72 -10.69
CA TYR A 62 6.32 8.71 -10.50
C TYR A 62 4.93 8.08 -10.65
N GLU A 63 4.68 7.34 -11.74
CA GLU A 63 3.39 6.69 -11.98
C GLU A 63 3.05 5.68 -10.88
N LYS A 64 4.03 4.91 -10.41
CA LYS A 64 3.86 3.98 -9.28
C LYS A 64 3.49 4.69 -8.00
N GLU A 65 4.15 5.81 -7.68
CA GLU A 65 3.88 6.53 -6.43
C GLU A 65 2.50 7.20 -6.45
N VAL A 66 2.02 7.67 -7.60
CA VAL A 66 0.61 8.11 -7.75
C VAL A 66 -0.35 6.96 -7.46
N ILE A 67 -0.13 5.78 -8.06
CA ILE A 67 -0.96 4.59 -7.82
C ILE A 67 -0.92 4.18 -6.35
N TRP A 68 0.26 4.17 -5.74
CA TRP A 68 0.42 3.89 -4.32
C TRP A 68 -0.42 4.81 -3.46
N LEU A 69 -0.36 6.12 -3.69
CA LEU A 69 -1.12 7.08 -2.89
C LEU A 69 -2.64 6.89 -3.05
N ILE A 70 -3.14 6.54 -4.23
CA ILE A 70 -4.56 6.17 -4.43
C ILE A 70 -4.92 4.96 -3.55
N ILE A 71 -4.08 3.92 -3.56
CA ILE A 71 -4.30 2.71 -2.75
C ILE A 71 -4.26 3.05 -1.26
N LEU A 72 -3.22 3.76 -0.80
CA LEU A 72 -3.01 4.07 0.62
C LEU A 72 -4.17 4.91 1.19
N VAL A 73 -4.65 5.92 0.44
CA VAL A 73 -5.82 6.69 0.85
C VAL A 73 -7.06 5.81 0.91
N SER A 74 -7.28 4.95 -0.10
CA SER A 74 -8.45 4.06 -0.11
C SER A 74 -8.47 3.10 1.09
N THR A 75 -7.31 2.60 1.50
CA THR A 75 -7.17 1.67 2.62
C THR A 75 -6.99 2.36 3.97
N SER A 76 -6.97 3.70 4.02
CA SER A 76 -6.66 4.47 5.25
C SER A 76 -5.33 4.06 5.90
N GLU A 77 -4.32 3.76 5.07
CA GLU A 77 -3.00 3.32 5.54
C GLU A 77 -2.16 4.53 6.01
N ALA A 78 -1.83 4.56 7.29
CA ALA A 78 -1.15 5.69 7.94
C ALA A 78 0.37 5.53 8.08
N ILE A 79 0.90 4.30 7.99
CA ILE A 79 2.30 3.97 8.31
C ILE A 79 3.21 4.18 7.09
N ALA A 80 2.70 4.01 5.88
CA ALA A 80 3.48 4.02 4.64
C ALA A 80 3.82 5.44 4.13
N THR A 81 4.15 6.39 5.01
CA THR A 81 4.37 7.81 4.65
C THR A 81 5.58 8.05 3.76
N HIS A 82 6.50 7.08 3.64
CA HIS A 82 7.63 7.14 2.70
C HIS A 82 7.21 7.27 1.22
N HIS A 83 5.97 6.91 0.86
CA HIS A 83 5.46 7.09 -0.51
C HIS A 83 5.31 8.58 -0.87
N ILE A 84 5.02 9.44 0.12
CA ILE A 84 4.92 10.90 -0.07
C ILE A 84 6.30 11.47 -0.42
N ASP A 85 7.34 11.05 0.31
CA ASP A 85 8.72 11.46 0.02
C ASP A 85 9.20 10.96 -1.35
N ARG A 86 8.86 9.72 -1.73
CA ARG A 86 9.21 9.17 -3.05
C ARG A 86 8.47 9.84 -4.19
N LEU A 87 7.18 10.18 -4.03
CA LEU A 87 6.45 10.98 -5.02
C LEU A 87 7.21 12.29 -5.28
N ARG A 88 7.57 13.04 -4.23
CA ARG A 88 8.32 14.30 -4.34
C ARG A 88 9.66 14.12 -5.06
N LYS A 89 10.41 13.07 -4.70
CA LYS A 89 11.70 12.75 -5.34
C LYS A 89 11.56 12.34 -6.81
N SER A 90 10.41 11.81 -7.20
CA SER A 90 10.10 11.44 -8.59
C SER A 90 9.56 12.60 -9.44
N GLY A 91 9.43 13.79 -8.85
CA GLY A 91 8.96 15.00 -9.55
C GLY A 91 7.47 15.33 -9.35
N GLY A 92 6.74 14.54 -8.56
CA GLY A 92 5.36 14.84 -8.17
C GLY A 92 5.27 15.87 -7.03
N GLY A 93 4.06 16.34 -6.74
CA GLY A 93 3.79 17.36 -5.74
C GLY A 93 2.40 17.28 -5.12
N GLU A 94 1.99 18.39 -4.49
CA GLU A 94 0.74 18.45 -3.73
C GLU A 94 -0.51 18.23 -4.61
N THR A 95 -0.50 18.68 -5.86
CA THR A 95 -1.61 18.43 -6.80
C THR A 95 -1.78 16.94 -7.12
N ASP A 96 -0.69 16.16 -7.16
CA ASP A 96 -0.79 14.70 -7.36
C ASP A 96 -1.37 14.01 -6.12
N LEU A 97 -1.00 14.49 -4.92
CA LEU A 97 -1.56 14.01 -3.66
C LEU A 97 -3.05 14.35 -3.55
N GLU A 98 -3.43 15.57 -3.92
CA GLU A 98 -4.83 15.99 -3.98
C GLU A 98 -5.62 15.10 -4.94
N ALA A 99 -5.07 14.82 -6.13
CA ALA A 99 -5.70 13.92 -7.10
C ALA A 99 -5.92 12.52 -6.50
N ALA A 100 -4.88 11.95 -5.86
CA ALA A 100 -4.98 10.65 -5.21
C ALA A 100 -6.07 10.61 -4.13
N ILE A 101 -6.16 11.66 -3.29
CA ILE A 101 -7.20 11.80 -2.26
C ILE A 101 -8.58 11.86 -2.89
N SER A 102 -8.74 12.73 -3.89
CA SER A 102 -10.00 12.96 -4.59
C SER A 102 -10.55 11.69 -5.24
N VAL A 103 -9.73 11.00 -6.05
CA VAL A 103 -10.19 9.81 -6.78
C VAL A 103 -10.43 8.61 -5.85
N ALA A 104 -9.60 8.43 -4.81
CA ALA A 104 -9.83 7.38 -3.80
C ALA A 104 -11.13 7.63 -3.02
N SER A 105 -11.39 8.89 -2.64
CA SER A 105 -12.62 9.29 -1.95
C SER A 105 -13.86 9.04 -2.82
N TRP A 106 -13.78 9.36 -4.12
CA TRP A 106 -14.85 9.09 -5.09
C TRP A 106 -15.11 7.58 -5.21
N ALA A 107 -14.06 6.76 -5.35
CA ALA A 107 -14.19 5.31 -5.41
C ALA A 107 -14.77 4.68 -4.14
N ASN A 108 -14.53 5.23 -2.96
CA ASN A 108 -15.17 4.76 -1.73
C ASN A 108 -16.70 4.89 -1.77
N GLY A 109 -17.23 5.84 -2.53
CA GLY A 109 -18.67 6.00 -2.76
C GLY A 109 -19.27 5.13 -3.87
N ALA A 110 -18.48 4.35 -4.61
CA ALA A 110 -18.92 3.67 -5.82
C ALA A 110 -20.13 2.73 -5.59
N ASP A 111 -20.14 1.97 -4.49
CA ASP A 111 -21.24 1.03 -4.19
C ASP A 111 -22.58 1.71 -3.89
N TYR A 112 -22.58 3.00 -3.56
CA TYR A 112 -23.83 3.75 -3.42
C TYR A 112 -24.54 3.94 -4.76
N PHE A 113 -23.82 3.98 -5.89
CA PHE A 113 -24.44 4.00 -7.21
C PHE A 113 -25.13 2.68 -7.53
N ASN A 114 -24.50 1.54 -7.18
CA ASN A 114 -25.11 0.22 -7.30
C ASN A 114 -26.33 0.07 -6.39
N PHE A 115 -26.25 0.60 -5.16
CA PHE A 115 -27.37 0.62 -4.23
C PHE A 115 -28.56 1.40 -4.81
N VAL A 116 -28.33 2.62 -5.30
CA VAL A 116 -29.40 3.45 -5.88
C VAL A 116 -30.01 2.78 -7.10
N GLU A 117 -29.21 2.27 -8.02
CA GLU A 117 -29.70 1.56 -9.21
C GLU A 117 -30.55 0.35 -8.82
N LYS A 118 -30.07 -0.47 -7.88
CA LYS A 118 -30.76 -1.70 -7.46
C LYS A 118 -32.04 -1.43 -6.67
N HIS A 119 -32.01 -0.50 -5.73
CA HIS A 119 -33.07 -0.33 -4.74
C HIS A 119 -34.02 0.82 -5.05
N TRP A 120 -33.55 1.86 -5.74
CA TRP A 120 -34.36 3.01 -6.13
C TRP A 120 -34.65 3.04 -7.62
N GLY A 121 -33.99 2.20 -8.44
CA GLY A 121 -34.19 2.11 -9.89
C GLY A 121 -35.65 2.12 -10.35
N PRO A 122 -36.57 1.34 -9.76
CA PRO A 122 -38.00 1.37 -10.14
C PRO A 122 -38.69 2.73 -9.96
N HIS A 123 -38.12 3.63 -9.16
CA HIS A 123 -38.62 4.97 -8.89
C HIS A 123 -37.87 6.06 -9.67
N LEU A 124 -36.83 5.70 -10.42
CA LEU A 124 -35.98 6.63 -11.16
C LEU A 124 -36.10 6.38 -12.67
N SER A 125 -36.20 7.46 -13.44
CA SER A 125 -36.27 7.35 -14.90
C SER A 125 -34.89 7.07 -15.51
N GLY A 126 -34.60 5.79 -15.79
CA GLY A 126 -33.42 5.38 -16.54
C GLY A 126 -32.09 5.60 -15.81
N PHE A 127 -32.10 5.55 -14.48
CA PHE A 127 -30.87 5.67 -13.69
C PHE A 127 -29.94 4.48 -13.97
N ASN A 128 -28.70 4.77 -14.35
CA ASN A 128 -27.63 3.78 -14.52
C ASN A 128 -26.47 4.18 -13.61
N GLY A 129 -26.19 3.34 -12.61
CA GLY A 129 -25.24 3.65 -11.54
C GLY A 129 -23.81 3.77 -12.06
N ILE A 130 -23.38 2.85 -12.92
CA ILE A 130 -22.05 2.86 -13.52
C ILE A 130 -21.83 4.15 -14.33
N ASN A 131 -22.76 4.50 -15.22
CA ASN A 131 -22.65 5.71 -16.02
C ASN A 131 -22.58 6.97 -15.14
N LYS A 132 -23.38 7.04 -14.07
CA LYS A 132 -23.36 8.19 -13.15
C LYS A 132 -22.07 8.28 -12.34
N TYR A 133 -21.52 7.14 -11.92
CA TYR A 133 -20.21 7.07 -11.30
C TYR A 133 -19.11 7.57 -12.25
N ARG A 134 -19.11 7.09 -13.51
CA ARG A 134 -18.14 7.47 -14.55
C ARG A 134 -18.23 8.94 -14.94
N GLU A 135 -19.42 9.46 -15.18
CA GLU A 135 -19.63 10.89 -15.47
C GLU A 135 -19.05 11.80 -14.38
N GLY A 136 -19.17 11.40 -13.12
CA GLY A 136 -18.59 12.15 -11.99
C GLY A 136 -17.07 11.99 -11.90
N LEU A 137 -16.56 10.79 -12.13
CA LEU A 137 -15.12 10.54 -12.18
C LEU A 137 -14.44 11.33 -13.30
N ASP A 138 -15.00 11.32 -14.52
CA ASP A 138 -14.45 12.05 -15.67
C ASP A 138 -14.36 13.55 -15.39
N LYS A 139 -15.37 14.13 -14.73
CA LYS A 139 -15.34 15.54 -14.32
C LYS A 139 -14.27 15.78 -13.25
N LEU A 140 -14.14 14.88 -12.29
CA LEU A 140 -13.16 14.98 -11.22
C LEU A 140 -11.73 14.95 -11.77
N THR A 141 -11.43 14.05 -12.71
CA THR A 141 -10.07 13.82 -13.20
C THR A 141 -9.58 14.90 -14.16
N GLN A 142 -10.48 15.63 -14.83
CA GLN A 142 -10.14 16.77 -15.70
C GLN A 142 -9.37 17.90 -15.00
N HIS A 143 -9.45 17.97 -13.67
CA HIS A 143 -8.75 18.98 -12.88
C HIS A 143 -7.27 18.66 -12.63
N TYR A 144 -6.83 17.45 -12.90
CA TYR A 144 -5.50 16.96 -12.54
C TYR A 144 -4.66 16.64 -13.77
N ASN A 145 -3.35 16.90 -13.69
CA ASN A 145 -2.40 16.59 -14.77
C ASN A 145 -1.82 15.17 -14.62
N ILE A 146 -2.70 14.19 -14.36
CA ILE A 146 -2.35 12.76 -14.27
C ILE A 146 -3.05 12.07 -15.42
N SER A 147 -2.31 11.25 -16.18
CA SER A 147 -2.92 10.53 -17.30
C SER A 147 -4.03 9.59 -16.81
N GLN A 148 -5.14 9.53 -17.57
CA GLN A 148 -6.31 8.73 -17.20
C GLN A 148 -5.94 7.25 -16.98
N LYS A 149 -5.00 6.70 -17.77
CA LYS A 149 -4.51 5.31 -17.59
C LYS A 149 -4.00 5.06 -16.16
N ILE A 150 -3.32 6.01 -15.52
CA ILE A 150 -2.75 5.85 -14.18
C ILE A 150 -3.83 5.94 -13.11
N ILE A 151 -4.81 6.82 -13.30
CA ILE A 151 -5.98 6.92 -12.43
C ILE A 151 -6.77 5.61 -12.47
N GLU A 152 -7.07 5.09 -13.66
CA GLU A 152 -7.82 3.84 -13.82
C GLU A 152 -7.09 2.64 -13.21
N ILE A 153 -5.77 2.51 -13.46
CA ILE A 153 -4.95 1.46 -12.83
C ILE A 153 -4.96 1.60 -11.30
N GLY A 154 -4.80 2.82 -10.78
CA GLY A 154 -4.80 3.09 -9.34
C GLY A 154 -6.13 2.75 -8.67
N LEU A 155 -7.25 3.10 -9.32
CA LEU A 155 -8.59 2.79 -8.82
C LEU A 155 -8.88 1.28 -8.91
N ALA A 156 -8.44 0.58 -9.96
CA ALA A 156 -8.55 -0.88 -10.02
C ALA A 156 -7.79 -1.54 -8.86
N ALA A 157 -6.57 -1.10 -8.57
CA ALA A 157 -5.77 -1.60 -7.45
C ALA A 157 -6.40 -1.26 -6.08
N ALA A 158 -6.96 -0.06 -5.90
CA ALA A 158 -7.70 0.31 -4.70
C ALA A 158 -8.93 -0.59 -4.49
N HIS A 159 -9.77 -0.78 -5.51
CA HIS A 159 -10.92 -1.68 -5.43
C HIS A 159 -10.52 -3.14 -5.17
N GLN A 160 -9.37 -3.59 -5.68
CA GLN A 160 -8.80 -4.91 -5.37
C GLN A 160 -8.50 -5.06 -3.88
N CYS A 161 -7.91 -4.06 -3.22
CA CYS A 161 -7.67 -4.08 -1.76
C CYS A 161 -8.96 -4.26 -0.96
N HIS A 162 -10.08 -3.74 -1.47
CA HIS A 162 -11.40 -3.88 -0.85
C HIS A 162 -12.23 -5.07 -1.37
N ARG A 163 -11.68 -5.89 -2.26
CA ARG A 163 -12.37 -7.05 -2.89
C ARG A 163 -13.66 -6.66 -3.62
N ARG A 164 -13.71 -5.45 -4.19
CA ARG A 164 -14.86 -4.91 -4.93
C ARG A 164 -14.76 -5.26 -6.42
N TRP A 165 -14.91 -6.54 -6.74
CA TRP A 165 -14.53 -7.11 -8.04
C TRP A 165 -15.25 -6.50 -9.25
N ASP A 166 -16.52 -6.15 -9.12
CA ASP A 166 -17.25 -5.48 -10.20
C ASP A 166 -16.62 -4.13 -10.57
N TRP A 167 -16.14 -3.38 -9.57
CA TRP A 167 -15.44 -2.13 -9.75
C TRP A 167 -13.99 -2.32 -10.22
N VAL A 168 -13.31 -3.40 -9.81
CA VAL A 168 -12.02 -3.77 -10.40
C VAL A 168 -12.18 -4.00 -11.90
N ALA A 169 -13.19 -4.78 -12.31
CA ALA A 169 -13.48 -5.04 -13.71
C ALA A 169 -13.83 -3.75 -14.45
N GLU A 170 -14.60 -2.87 -13.83
CA GLU A 170 -14.95 -1.57 -14.40
C GLU A 170 -13.70 -0.72 -14.66
N HIS A 171 -12.84 -0.51 -13.67
CA HIS A 171 -11.62 0.28 -13.85
C HIS A 171 -10.59 -0.36 -14.79
N ILE A 172 -10.54 -1.69 -14.90
CA ILE A 172 -9.75 -2.33 -15.96
C ILE A 172 -10.26 -1.93 -17.34
N LYS A 173 -11.59 -1.95 -17.61
CA LYS A 173 -12.14 -1.47 -18.90
C LYS A 173 -11.76 0.00 -19.14
N GLY A 174 -11.82 0.83 -18.10
CA GLY A 174 -11.40 2.23 -18.17
C GLY A 174 -9.93 2.38 -18.55
N ALA A 175 -9.05 1.55 -17.99
CA ALA A 175 -7.63 1.53 -18.37
C ALA A 175 -7.43 1.16 -19.85
N TYR A 176 -8.16 0.17 -20.37
CA TYR A 176 -8.15 -0.17 -21.81
C TYR A 176 -8.66 0.99 -22.68
N GLN A 177 -9.74 1.67 -22.28
CA GLN A 177 -10.26 2.84 -22.98
C GLN A 177 -9.26 4.01 -22.99
N ALA A 178 -8.47 4.15 -21.93
CA ALA A 178 -7.36 5.09 -21.82
C ALA A 178 -6.07 4.60 -22.51
N ALA A 179 -6.13 3.51 -23.29
CA ALA A 179 -5.01 2.90 -24.00
C ALA A 179 -3.83 2.51 -23.09
N ALA A 180 -4.11 2.06 -21.87
CA ALA A 180 -3.10 1.49 -20.98
C ALA A 180 -2.53 0.18 -21.56
N ASP A 181 -1.23 -0.01 -21.40
CA ASP A 181 -0.57 -1.28 -21.70
C ASP A 181 -0.92 -2.35 -20.65
N GLU A 182 -1.13 -3.59 -21.08
CA GLU A 182 -1.53 -4.68 -20.18
C GLU A 182 -0.48 -4.97 -19.11
N ALA A 183 0.82 -4.80 -19.43
CA ALA A 183 1.88 -4.96 -18.44
C ALA A 183 1.90 -3.81 -17.43
N ALA A 184 1.45 -2.61 -17.81
CA ALA A 184 1.23 -1.50 -16.87
C ALA A 184 0.07 -1.80 -15.90
N ILE A 185 -1.04 -2.35 -16.42
CA ILE A 185 -2.18 -2.79 -15.60
C ILE A 185 -1.73 -3.88 -14.63
N ALA A 186 -1.03 -4.91 -15.12
CA ALA A 186 -0.51 -5.99 -14.28
C ALA A 186 0.45 -5.49 -13.20
N GLU A 187 1.34 -4.55 -13.56
CA GLU A 187 2.28 -3.95 -12.61
C GLU A 187 1.55 -3.14 -11.51
N GLY A 188 0.53 -2.36 -11.87
CA GLY A 188 -0.28 -1.63 -10.90
C GLY A 188 -1.09 -2.52 -9.96
N LEU A 189 -1.71 -3.59 -10.47
CA LEU A 189 -2.43 -4.59 -9.65
C LEU A 189 -1.49 -5.36 -8.70
N ALA A 190 -0.23 -5.55 -9.10
CA ALA A 190 0.77 -6.16 -8.23
C ALA A 190 1.06 -5.28 -7.00
N LEU A 191 1.03 -3.94 -7.13
CA LEU A 191 1.25 -3.03 -6.00
C LEU A 191 0.26 -3.29 -4.85
N ALA A 192 -0.98 -3.65 -5.15
CA ALA A 192 -2.02 -3.97 -4.17
C ALA A 192 -1.73 -5.23 -3.33
N MET A 193 -0.76 -6.09 -3.71
CA MET A 193 -0.35 -7.25 -2.91
C MET A 193 0.07 -6.87 -1.48
N PHE A 194 0.68 -5.70 -1.32
CA PHE A 194 1.15 -5.24 -0.02
C PHE A 194 -0.01 -4.60 0.76
N PRO A 195 -0.69 -3.53 0.29
CA PRO A 195 -1.79 -2.90 1.04
C PRO A 195 -2.99 -3.81 1.33
N GLY A 196 -3.23 -4.85 0.50
CA GLY A 196 -4.32 -5.80 0.72
C GLY A 196 -4.07 -6.84 1.82
N GLY A 197 -2.86 -6.92 2.41
CA GLY A 197 -2.55 -7.93 3.42
C GLY A 197 -1.34 -7.65 4.34
N VAL A 198 -0.33 -6.92 3.87
CA VAL A 198 0.85 -6.55 4.66
C VAL A 198 0.53 -5.57 5.80
N PRO A 199 -0.35 -4.56 5.66
CA PRO A 199 -0.80 -3.74 6.79
C PRO A 199 -1.35 -4.56 7.96
N ASN A 200 -2.20 -5.54 7.68
CA ASN A 200 -2.72 -6.44 8.72
C ASN A 200 -1.58 -7.21 9.42
N PHE A 201 -0.52 -7.57 8.70
CA PHE A 201 0.65 -8.22 9.28
C PHE A 201 1.50 -7.24 10.10
N VAL A 202 1.70 -6.02 9.62
CA VAL A 202 2.38 -4.92 10.34
C VAL A 202 1.69 -4.66 11.67
N ASP A 203 0.37 -4.48 11.66
CA ASP A 203 -0.42 -4.22 12.87
C ASP A 203 -0.37 -5.39 13.85
N ALA A 204 -0.50 -6.63 13.36
CA ALA A 204 -0.38 -7.82 14.19
C ALA A 204 1.01 -7.91 14.86
N CYS A 205 2.07 -7.57 14.11
CA CYS A 205 3.44 -7.50 14.65
C CYS A 205 3.57 -6.42 15.72
N ASP A 206 3.03 -5.22 15.51
CA ASP A 206 3.10 -4.14 16.49
C ASP A 206 2.29 -4.44 17.76
N ILE A 207 1.09 -5.03 17.61
CA ILE A 207 0.29 -5.52 18.74
C ILE A 207 1.11 -6.54 19.55
N TRP A 208 1.74 -7.51 18.90
CA TRP A 208 2.56 -8.50 19.59
C TRP A 208 3.76 -7.87 20.29
N ARG A 209 4.43 -6.91 19.62
CA ARG A 209 5.53 -6.13 20.18
C ARG A 209 5.11 -5.43 21.48
N LYS A 210 3.98 -4.74 21.47
CA LYS A 210 3.41 -4.04 22.63
C LYS A 210 3.06 -5.00 23.76
N LEU A 211 2.47 -6.17 23.47
CA LEU A 211 2.19 -7.19 24.49
C LEU A 211 3.45 -7.68 25.21
N ILE A 212 4.59 -7.79 24.51
CA ILE A 212 5.89 -8.14 25.10
C ILE A 212 6.41 -7.00 25.98
N GLN A 213 6.37 -5.75 25.47
CA GLN A 213 6.82 -4.55 26.20
C GLN A 213 6.02 -4.34 27.49
N ASP A 214 4.71 -4.57 27.45
CA ASP A 214 3.80 -4.42 28.59
C ASP A 214 3.84 -5.61 29.57
N GLY A 215 4.71 -6.60 29.34
CA GLY A 215 4.83 -7.80 30.17
C GLY A 215 3.59 -8.69 30.18
N LYS A 216 2.69 -8.53 29.20
CA LYS A 216 1.46 -9.33 29.06
C LYS A 216 1.73 -10.74 28.54
N VAL A 217 2.89 -10.96 27.92
CA VAL A 217 3.36 -12.26 27.46
C VAL A 217 4.82 -12.50 27.85
N SER A 218 5.16 -13.74 28.22
CA SER A 218 6.55 -14.13 28.55
C SER A 218 7.29 -14.57 27.28
N ALA A 219 7.84 -13.60 26.55
CA ALA A 219 8.61 -13.88 25.34
C ALA A 219 10.03 -14.41 25.64
N SER A 220 10.57 -15.19 24.70
CA SER A 220 11.95 -15.67 24.75
C SER A 220 12.95 -14.52 24.47
N PRO A 221 14.25 -14.69 24.79
CA PRO A 221 15.24 -13.62 24.67
C PRO A 221 15.31 -12.93 23.29
N PRO A 222 15.28 -13.64 22.14
CA PRO A 222 15.30 -12.98 20.82
C PRO A 222 14.11 -12.05 20.57
N TYR A 223 12.91 -12.46 20.99
CA TYR A 223 11.68 -11.70 20.77
C TYR A 223 11.55 -10.54 21.77
N LYS A 224 12.12 -10.68 22.97
CA LYS A 224 12.30 -9.55 23.90
C LYS A 224 13.22 -8.49 23.29
N ALA A 225 14.36 -8.90 22.72
CA ALA A 225 15.29 -8.00 22.06
C ALA A 225 14.64 -7.26 20.87
N TRP A 226 13.90 -7.97 20.02
CA TRP A 226 13.11 -7.35 18.94
C TRP A 226 12.10 -6.34 19.47
N ALA A 227 11.37 -6.69 20.54
CA ALA A 227 10.37 -5.80 21.11
C ALA A 227 10.96 -4.56 21.78
N SER A 228 12.16 -4.64 22.34
CA SER A 228 12.81 -3.50 23.01
C SER A 228 13.38 -2.45 22.05
N LEU A 229 13.46 -2.72 20.74
CA LEU A 229 14.00 -1.77 19.77
C LEU A 229 13.04 -0.63 19.42
N THR A 230 13.56 0.58 19.48
CA THR A 230 12.93 1.81 18.98
C THR A 230 13.17 1.97 17.47
N GLY A 231 12.39 2.81 16.78
CA GLY A 231 12.55 3.08 15.34
C GLY A 231 11.76 2.14 14.41
N GLN A 232 10.65 1.56 14.89
CA GLN A 232 9.85 0.56 14.16
C GLN A 232 8.50 1.09 13.65
N GLY A 233 8.27 2.41 13.63
CA GLY A 233 7.03 3.08 13.24
C GLY A 233 7.01 3.66 11.83
N GLY A 234 7.98 3.32 10.97
CA GLY A 234 8.07 3.85 9.62
C GLY A 234 8.76 5.22 9.52
N PHE A 235 8.46 5.98 8.47
CA PHE A 235 9.17 7.25 8.18
C PHE A 235 8.90 8.34 9.24
N ASP A 236 7.72 8.36 9.84
CA ASP A 236 7.35 9.37 10.85
C ASP A 236 8.21 9.27 12.12
N GLU A 237 8.46 8.05 12.62
CA GLU A 237 9.40 7.84 13.73
C GLU A 237 10.84 8.20 13.32
N ALA A 238 11.24 7.91 12.08
CA ALA A 238 12.57 8.24 11.56
C ALA A 238 12.83 9.76 11.47
N VAL A 239 11.79 10.58 11.33
CA VAL A 239 11.89 12.06 11.32
C VAL A 239 11.41 12.70 12.64
N GLY A 240 11.21 11.92 13.70
CA GLY A 240 10.87 12.42 15.03
C GLY A 240 9.43 12.92 15.18
N LYS A 241 8.53 12.56 14.26
CA LYS A 241 7.09 12.83 14.38
C LYS A 241 6.42 11.65 15.11
N LYS A 242 5.62 11.98 16.13
CA LYS A 242 4.82 11.03 16.90
C LYS A 242 3.44 10.87 16.31
#